data_AF-A0A086JZB4-F1
#
_entry.id   AF-A0A086JZB4-F1
#
_cell.length_a   1.000
_cell.length_b   1.000
_cell.length_c   1.000
_cell.angle_alpha   90.00
_cell.angle_beta   90.00
_cell.angle_gamma   90.00
#
_symmetry.space_group_name_H-M   'P 1'
#
loop_
_entity.id
_entity.type
_entity.pdbx_description
1 polymer ?
#
loop_
_entity_poly.entity_id
_entity_poly.type
_entity_poly.pdbx_seq_one_letter_code
_entity_poly.pdbx_strand_id
1 'polypeptide(L)' 'RRIFSYDVILNLAEDAPVPRVALPGHAWKDVFHDNSVTWLAFYRDSINDQVKYMYLAAQSKFKGQQDFLKYEKARKLK' A
#
# COMPACT_ATOMS: atom_id res chain seq x y z
N ARG A 1 -13.73 7.12 13.77
CA ARG A 1 -12.52 7.31 14.61
C ARG A 1 -11.39 7.86 13.73
N ARG A 2 -10.52 8.74 14.23
CA ARG A 2 -9.34 9.21 13.48
C ARG A 2 -8.27 8.11 13.47
N ILE A 3 -7.64 7.90 12.32
CA ILE A 3 -6.52 6.98 12.14
C ILE A 3 -5.21 7.72 12.46
N PHE A 4 -4.36 7.11 13.28
CA PHE A 4 -3.04 7.62 13.64
C PHE A 4 -1.94 6.66 13.18
N SER A 5 -0.67 7.06 13.30
CA SER A 5 0.48 6.24 12.87
C SER A 5 0.50 4.85 13.50
N TYR A 6 0.08 4.71 14.76
CA TYR A 6 0.02 3.44 15.48
C TYR A 6 -1.13 2.52 15.02
N ASP A 7 -2.00 2.99 14.12
CA ASP A 7 -3.02 2.18 13.46
C ASP A 7 -2.57 1.72 12.06
N VAL A 8 -1.45 2.27 11.54
CA VAL A 8 -0.97 2.09 10.15
C VAL A 8 0.23 1.17 10.11
N ILE A 9 0.19 0.19 9.20
CA ILE A 9 1.27 -0.73 8.87
C ILE A 9 1.91 -0.30 7.55
N LEU A 10 3.24 -0.27 7.49
CA LEU A 10 4.01 0.07 6.30
C LEU A 10 4.52 -1.19 5.60
N ASN A 11 4.71 -1.10 4.28
CA ASN A 11 5.45 -2.08 3.48
C ASN A 11 6.49 -1.38 2.62
N LEU A 12 7.75 -1.74 2.83
CA LEU A 12 8.93 -1.08 2.29
C LEU A 12 9.95 -2.16 1.89
N ALA A 13 10.98 -1.82 1.11
CA ALA A 13 12.11 -2.73 0.95
C ALA A 13 12.90 -2.88 2.27
N GLU A 14 13.60 -3.99 2.47
CA GLU A 14 14.38 -4.27 3.69
C GLU A 14 15.50 -3.24 3.92
N ASP A 15 16.05 -2.69 2.85
CA ASP A 15 17.11 -1.69 2.83
C ASP A 15 16.60 -0.25 2.77
N ALA A 16 15.28 -0.05 2.63
CA ALA A 16 14.70 1.28 2.53
C ALA A 16 14.63 1.96 3.91
N PRO A 17 14.90 3.27 4.00
CA PRO A 17 14.75 4.01 5.23
C PRO A 17 13.27 4.06 5.65
N VAL A 18 12.97 3.59 6.86
CA VAL A 18 11.62 3.68 7.42
C VAL A 18 11.21 5.15 7.59
N PRO A 19 10.06 5.59 7.03
CA PRO A 19 9.58 6.95 7.18
C PRO A 19 9.45 7.35 8.65
N ARG A 20 9.85 8.56 9.02
CA ARG A 20 9.68 9.06 10.39
C ARG A 20 8.22 9.44 10.63
N VAL A 21 7.72 9.14 11.82
CA VAL A 21 6.42 9.63 12.28
C VAL A 21 6.56 11.12 12.64
N ALA A 22 5.64 11.94 12.14
CA ALA A 22 5.66 13.38 12.38
C ALA A 22 5.27 13.78 13.81
N LEU A 23 4.51 12.93 14.52
CA LEU A 23 4.06 13.15 15.88
C LEU A 23 5.11 12.65 16.90
N PRO A 24 5.63 13.50 17.80
CA PRO A 24 6.58 13.08 18.83
C PRO A 24 6.01 12.00 19.76
N GLY A 25 6.79 10.98 20.07
CA GLY A 25 6.37 9.87 20.94
C GLY A 25 5.49 8.81 20.26
N HIS A 26 5.25 8.93 18.95
CA HIS A 26 4.49 7.95 18.18
C HIS A 26 5.40 7.12 17.27
N ALA A 27 5.00 5.87 17.06
CA ALA A 27 5.59 4.96 16.09
C ALA A 27 4.53 4.51 15.06
N TRP A 28 5.00 3.87 13.99
CA TRP A 28 4.14 3.08 13.12
C TRP A 28 3.67 1.83 13.87
N LYS A 29 2.55 1.26 13.44
CA LYS A 29 2.06 0.02 14.04
C LYS A 29 3.03 -1.14 13.81
N ASP A 30 3.49 -1.27 12.56
CA ASP A 30 4.41 -2.31 12.12
C ASP A 30 5.04 -1.95 10.76
N VAL A 31 6.12 -2.65 10.40
CA VAL A 31 6.82 -2.52 9.12
C VAL A 31 7.02 -3.92 8.53
N PHE A 32 6.53 -4.12 7.30
CA PHE A 32 6.67 -5.33 6.53
C PHE A 32 7.60 -5.11 5.33
N HIS A 33 8.15 -6.21 4.82
CA HIS A 33 9.00 -6.25 3.64
C HIS A 33 8.53 -7.35 2.69
N ASP A 34 7.36 -7.15 2.08
CA ASP A 34 6.74 -8.08 1.14
C ASP A 34 6.73 -7.48 -0.28
N ASN A 35 7.49 -8.11 -1.17
CA ASN A 35 7.61 -7.72 -2.57
C ASN A 35 6.57 -8.40 -3.48
N SER A 36 5.75 -9.31 -2.94
CA SER A 36 4.66 -9.95 -3.68
C SER A 36 3.40 -9.08 -3.75
N VAL A 37 3.30 -8.09 -2.85
CA VAL A 37 2.21 -7.13 -2.78
C VAL A 37 2.59 -5.79 -3.39
N THR A 38 1.59 -4.93 -3.60
CA THR A 38 1.78 -3.64 -4.31
C THR A 38 1.35 -2.44 -3.48
N TRP A 39 0.83 -2.67 -2.26
CA TRP A 39 0.48 -1.61 -1.33
C TRP A 39 1.72 -1.16 -0.56
N LEU A 40 1.76 0.13 -0.23
CA LEU A 40 2.85 0.77 0.51
C LEU A 40 2.53 0.90 2.01
N ALA A 41 1.24 0.97 2.32
CA ALA A 41 0.74 0.99 3.69
C ALA A 41 -0.72 0.55 3.73
N PHE A 42 -1.18 0.10 4.90
CA PHE A 42 -2.61 -0.10 5.13
C PHE A 42 -3.01 0.18 6.58
N TYR A 43 -4.31 0.36 6.78
CA TYR A 43 -4.93 0.41 8.10
C TYR A 43 -6.32 -0.25 8.07
N ARG A 44 -6.85 -0.61 9.23
CA ARG A 44 -8.23 -1.10 9.37
C ARG A 44 -9.16 0.06 9.66
N ASP A 45 -10.24 0.16 8.88
CA ASP A 45 -11.25 1.19 9.06
C ASP A 45 -12.14 0.90 10.27
N SER A 46 -12.43 1.94 11.06
CA SER A 46 -13.20 1.77 12.31
C SER A 46 -14.69 1.49 12.11
N ILE A 47 -15.24 1.71 10.91
CA ILE A 47 -16.69 1.61 10.68
C ILE A 47 -17.08 0.19 10.29
N ASN A 48 -16.31 -0.43 9.38
CA ASN A 48 -16.65 -1.72 8.79
C ASN A 48 -15.53 -2.78 8.90
N ASP A 49 -14.47 -2.50 9.65
CA ASP A 49 -13.27 -3.35 9.80
C ASP A 49 -12.61 -3.74 8.46
N GLN A 50 -12.88 -3.00 7.38
CA GLN A 50 -12.22 -3.24 6.10
C GLN A 50 -10.79 -2.71 6.12
N VAL A 51 -9.90 -3.43 5.44
CA VAL A 51 -8.53 -2.99 5.23
C VAL A 51 -8.49 -1.98 4.09
N LYS A 52 -7.98 -0.78 4.38
CA LYS A 52 -7.75 0.27 3.39
C LYS A 52 -6.27 0.35 3.06
N TYR A 53 -5.95 0.20 1.79
CA TYR A 53 -4.58 0.19 1.27
C TYR A 53 -4.22 1.50 0.59
N MET A 54 -2.96 1.91 0.73
CA MET A 54 -2.34 2.95 -0.07
C MET A 54 -1.51 2.33 -1.19
N TYR A 55 -1.86 2.64 -2.43
CA TYR A 55 -1.18 2.16 -3.63
C TYR A 55 -0.47 3.30 -4.35
N LEU A 56 0.45 2.94 -5.25
CA LEU A 56 0.98 3.86 -6.24
C LEU A 56 -0.12 4.44 -7.13
N ALA A 57 0.08 5.67 -7.59
CA ALA A 57 -0.80 6.34 -8.53
C ALA A 57 -0.98 5.54 -9.82
N ALA A 58 -2.10 5.76 -10.51
CA ALA A 58 -2.41 5.08 -11.77
C ALA A 58 -1.37 5.31 -12.87
N GLN A 59 -0.70 6.47 -12.85
CA GLN A 59 0.37 6.86 -13.78
C GLN A 59 1.70 6.13 -13.53
N SER A 60 1.80 5.36 -12.44
CA SER A 60 3.01 4.59 -12.15
C SER A 60 3.23 3.49 -13.20
N LYS A 61 4.50 3.25 -13.54
CA LYS A 61 4.90 2.21 -14.49
C LYS A 61 4.30 0.84 -14.13
N PHE A 62 4.28 0.49 -12.84
CA PHE A 62 3.73 -0.78 -12.38
C PHE A 62 2.23 -0.91 -12.67
N LYS A 63 1.43 0.11 -12.34
CA LYS A 63 -0.02 0.09 -12.62
C LYS A 63 -0.30 0.13 -14.13
N GLY A 64 0.46 0.91 -14.90
CA GLY A 64 0.35 0.93 -16.36
C GLY A 64 0.62 -0.43 -17.03
N GLN A 65 1.65 -1.15 -16.57
CA GLN A 65 1.95 -2.49 -17.08
C GLN A 65 0.82 -3.49 -16.81
N GLN A 66 0.24 -3.46 -15.60
CA GLN A 66 -0.90 -4.31 -15.25
C GLN A 66 -2.13 -3.97 -16.10
N ASP A 67 -2.36 -2.69 -16.39
CA ASP A 67 -3.46 -2.24 -17.22
C ASP A 67 -3.29 -2.68 -18.69
N PHE A 68 -2.07 -2.61 -19.22
CA PHE A 68 -1.73 -3.16 -20.53
C PHE A 68 -2.02 -4.67 -20.61
N LEU A 69 -1.55 -5.45 -19.63
CA LEU A 69 -1.79 -6.90 -19.56
C LEU A 69 -3.29 -7.24 -19.47
N LYS A 70 -4.07 -6.44 -18.73
CA LYS A 70 -5.52 -6.57 -18.65
C LYS A 70 -6.16 -6.47 -20.04
N TYR A 71 -5.78 -5.47 -20.84
CA TYR A 71 -6.32 -5.29 -22.19
C TYR A 71 -5.83 -6.35 -23.19
N GLU A 72 -4.56 -6.77 -23.10
CA GLU A 72 -4.03 -7.87 -23.92
C GLU A 72 -4.77 -9.19 -23.64
N LYS A 73 -5.08 -9.48 -22.37
CA LYS A 73 -5.89 -10.66 -22.00
C LYS A 73 -7.30 -10.59 -22.61
N ALA A 74 -7.94 -9.42 -22.56
CA ALA A 74 -9.26 -9.23 -23.17
C ALA A 74 -9.22 -9.38 -24.71
N ARG A 75 -8.15 -8.94 -25.37
CA ARG A 75 -7.96 -9.12 -26.82
C ARG A 75 -7.86 -10.58 -27.24
N LYS A 76 -7.26 -11.43 -26.42
CA LYS A 76 -7.13 -12.89 -26.66
C LYS A 76 -8.42 -13.68 -26.48
N LEU A 77 -9.46 -13.08 -25.89
CA LEU A 77 -10.78 -13.70 -25.72
C LEU A 77 -11.70 -13.47 -26.95
N LYS A 78 -11.23 -12.72 -27.95
CA LYS A 78 -11.87 -12.69 -29.28
C LYS A 78 -11.57 -13.98 -30.03
#